data_AF-A0A0M3J216-F1
#
_entry.id   AF-A0A0M3J216-F1
#
_cell.length_a   1.000
_cell.length_b   1.000
_cell.length_c   1.000
_cell.angle_alpha   90.00
_cell.angle_beta   90.00
_cell.angle_gamma   90.00
#
_symmetry.space_group_name_H-M   'P 1'
#
loop_
_entity.id
_entity.type
_entity.pdbx_description
1 polymer ?
#
loop_
_entity_poly.entity_id
_entity_poly.type
_entity_poly.pdbx_seq_one_letter_code
_entity_poly.pdbx_strand_id
1 'polypeptide(L)'
;MEGIFDVKYLSERQVKGFDNYKYSSIDTSPLSNYISHPFWDWLVKFYPLWLPPNVLTLAGFLLVMLGFFTISYLDYDLSVNTYYPSPVAIPGWIWLFISILTFLAHTLDGTDGKQARRTGSSGPTGELFDHGLDSWSTVPFTITIFSVFGQGEFSVPLVRLLYILISVQVVFIVTHWEKYNTGILFLSWGYDASQFGLAGFYLLTYYVEYQSFKFYVFDSVTFAHCFEAGFYVVCAFSLIVSIYNIYVSYFVDKTGLQVVKLSNVFFLNFGFRCRISLFDSNVRNVYQNVFDEVITDKSSIL
;
A
#
# COMPACT_ATOMS: atom_id res chain seq x y z
N MET A 1 -22.56 -1.70 35.07
CA MET A 1 -22.22 -1.94 33.66
C MET A 1 -20.91 -1.22 33.43
N GLU A 2 -19.86 -1.95 33.10
CA GLU A 2 -18.60 -1.35 32.64
C GLU A 2 -18.89 -0.56 31.36
N GLY A 3 -18.48 0.72 31.33
CA GLY A 3 -18.61 1.57 30.16
C GLY A 3 -17.65 1.15 29.06
N ILE A 4 -17.83 1.69 27.85
CA ILE A 4 -16.96 1.40 26.70
C ILE A 4 -15.47 1.72 26.96
N PHE A 5 -15.18 2.58 27.95
CA PHE A 5 -13.83 2.95 28.38
C PHE A 5 -13.27 2.09 29.53
N ASP A 6 -14.08 1.24 30.15
CA ASP A 6 -13.65 0.38 31.26
C ASP A 6 -13.11 -0.98 30.77
N VAL A 7 -13.31 -1.30 29.48
CA VAL A 7 -12.83 -2.53 28.86
C VAL A 7 -11.33 -2.42 28.56
N LYS A 8 -10.51 -3.17 29.32
CA LYS A 8 -9.09 -3.34 29.01
C LYS A 8 -8.92 -4.32 27.85
N TYR A 9 -8.86 -3.80 26.63
CA TYR A 9 -8.61 -4.60 25.41
C TYR A 9 -7.21 -5.23 25.37
N LEU A 10 -6.25 -4.65 26.09
CA LEU A 10 -4.86 -5.15 26.16
C LEU A 10 -4.53 -5.57 27.59
N SER A 11 -4.00 -6.77 27.73
CA SER A 11 -3.38 -7.24 28.97
C SER A 11 -2.08 -6.49 29.25
N GLU A 12 -1.68 -6.39 30.52
CA GLU A 12 -0.39 -5.78 30.89
C GLU A 12 0.81 -6.46 30.21
N ARG A 13 0.70 -7.77 29.93
CA ARG A 13 1.71 -8.51 29.17
C ARG A 13 1.82 -8.02 27.73
N GLN A 14 0.70 -7.73 27.06
CA GLN A 14 0.70 -7.18 25.70
C GLN A 14 1.26 -5.76 25.68
N VAL A 15 0.92 -4.94 26.68
CA VAL A 15 1.46 -3.57 26.82
C VAL A 15 2.97 -3.59 27.02
N LYS A 16 3.49 -4.44 27.91
CA LYS A 16 4.95 -4.62 28.10
C LYS A 16 5.64 -5.18 26.85
N GLY A 17 4.91 -5.91 26.00
CA GLY A 17 5.43 -6.38 24.72
C GLY A 17 5.75 -5.25 23.74
N PHE A 18 5.12 -4.08 23.87
CA PHE A 18 5.41 -2.93 23.01
C PHE A 18 6.80 -2.34 23.23
N ASP A 19 7.34 -2.39 24.45
CA ASP A 19 8.67 -1.88 24.78
C ASP A 19 9.79 -2.67 24.07
N ASN A 20 9.51 -3.94 23.74
CA ASN A 20 10.45 -4.83 23.05
C ASN A 20 10.19 -4.91 21.53
N TYR A 21 9.20 -4.17 21.01
CA TYR A 21 8.83 -4.25 19.61
C TYR A 21 9.90 -3.63 18.71
N LYS A 22 10.47 -4.44 17.81
CA LYS A 22 11.33 -3.97 16.72
C LYS A 22 10.58 -4.06 15.40
N TYR A 23 10.53 -2.93 14.68
CA TYR A 23 9.99 -2.89 13.33
C TYR A 23 10.78 -3.83 12.41
N SER A 24 10.09 -4.74 11.73
CA SER A 24 10.67 -5.67 10.76
C SER A 24 9.77 -5.76 9.54
N SER A 25 10.20 -5.13 8.45
CA SER A 25 9.58 -5.25 7.14
C SER A 25 10.61 -5.57 6.07
N ILE A 26 10.15 -6.22 5.01
CA ILE A 26 10.97 -6.55 3.86
C ILE A 26 10.28 -6.01 2.62
N ASP A 27 11.02 -5.19 1.87
CA ASP A 27 10.63 -4.70 0.56
C ASP A 27 11.56 -5.27 -0.52
N THR A 28 10.98 -6.04 -1.43
CA THR A 28 11.68 -6.60 -2.59
C THR A 28 11.27 -5.95 -3.91
N SER A 29 10.41 -4.92 -3.87
CA SER A 29 9.91 -4.24 -5.05
C SER A 29 11.05 -3.52 -5.76
N PRO A 30 11.28 -3.78 -7.06
CA PRO A 30 12.26 -3.01 -7.83
C PRO A 30 11.92 -1.52 -7.86
N LEU A 31 10.63 -1.18 -7.96
CA LEU A 31 10.18 0.20 -7.97
C LEU A 31 10.53 0.91 -6.65
N SER A 32 10.23 0.27 -5.52
CA SER A 32 10.57 0.83 -4.20
C SER A 32 12.08 0.95 -4.01
N ASN A 33 12.81 -0.14 -4.23
CA ASN A 33 14.25 -0.19 -3.94
C ASN A 33 15.09 0.73 -4.83
N TYR A 34 14.72 0.91 -6.10
CA TYR A 34 15.53 1.70 -7.05
C TYR A 34 15.00 3.12 -7.29
N ILE A 35 13.74 3.41 -6.99
CA ILE A 35 13.13 4.72 -7.24
C ILE A 35 12.63 5.34 -5.94
N SER A 36 11.67 4.70 -5.26
CA SER A 36 10.99 5.30 -4.10
C SER A 36 11.95 5.54 -2.93
N HIS A 37 12.66 4.51 -2.48
CA HIS A 37 13.57 4.61 -1.35
C HIS A 37 14.70 5.62 -1.55
N PRO A 38 15.44 5.64 -2.69
CA PRO A 38 16.44 6.67 -2.96
C PRO A 38 15.86 8.08 -2.97
N PHE A 39 14.70 8.28 -3.59
CA PHE A 39 14.01 9.58 -3.60
C PHE A 39 13.62 10.03 -2.19
N TRP A 40 13.01 9.14 -1.40
CA TRP A 40 12.57 9.43 -0.05
C TRP A 40 13.75 9.62 0.93
N ASP A 41 14.87 8.87 0.78
CA ASP A 41 16.08 9.06 1.59
C ASP A 41 16.76 10.39 1.30
N TRP A 42 16.66 10.87 0.06
CA TRP A 42 17.09 12.22 -0.28
C TRP A 42 16.15 13.27 0.33
N LEU A 43 14.83 13.10 0.15
CA LEU A 43 13.82 14.08 0.57
C LEU A 43 13.75 14.24 2.09
N VAL A 44 13.78 13.13 2.83
CA VAL A 44 13.64 13.16 4.30
C VAL A 44 14.69 14.06 4.94
N LYS A 45 15.90 14.18 4.36
CA LYS A 45 17.00 15.02 4.90
C LYS A 45 16.61 16.50 5.05
N PHE A 46 15.63 16.97 4.28
CA PHE A 46 15.12 18.34 4.35
C PHE A 46 14.09 18.55 5.47
N TYR A 47 13.53 17.48 6.04
CA TYR A 47 12.59 17.59 7.16
C TYR A 47 13.33 18.00 8.44
N PRO A 48 12.78 18.97 9.20
CA PRO A 48 13.34 19.35 10.47
C PRO A 48 13.16 18.23 11.50
N LEU A 49 14.11 18.09 12.44
CA LEU A 49 14.09 17.02 13.44
C LEU A 49 12.95 17.14 14.47
N TRP A 50 12.32 18.31 14.59
CA TRP A 50 11.16 18.50 15.46
C TRP A 50 9.85 18.01 14.82
N LEU A 51 9.83 17.73 13.50
CA LEU A 51 8.62 17.28 12.81
C LEU A 51 8.35 15.82 13.16
N PRO A 52 7.24 15.52 13.87
CA PRO A 52 6.93 14.14 14.24
C PRO A 52 6.53 13.32 13.00
N PRO A 53 6.95 12.05 12.89
CA PRO A 53 6.62 11.21 11.74
C PRO A 53 5.12 11.03 11.55
N ASN A 54 4.34 10.82 12.62
CA ASN A 54 2.89 10.66 12.53
C ASN A 54 2.16 11.89 11.95
N VAL A 55 2.78 13.08 11.99
CA VAL A 55 2.22 14.27 11.33
C VAL A 55 2.35 14.16 9.82
N LEU A 56 3.43 13.55 9.32
CA LEU A 56 3.60 13.26 7.89
C LEU A 56 2.53 12.27 7.42
N THR A 57 2.36 11.17 8.14
CA THR A 57 1.33 10.16 7.88
C THR A 57 -0.07 10.79 7.85
N LEU A 58 -0.43 11.57 8.88
CA LEU A 58 -1.73 12.21 8.96
C LEU A 58 -1.92 13.25 7.84
N ALA A 59 -0.88 14.02 7.53
CA ALA A 59 -0.94 14.98 6.43
C ALA A 59 -1.15 14.27 5.09
N GLY A 60 -0.44 13.16 4.82
CA GLY A 60 -0.63 12.35 3.64
C GLY A 60 -2.07 11.84 3.52
N PHE A 61 -2.60 11.24 4.59
CA PHE A 61 -3.99 10.80 4.66
C PHE A 61 -4.99 11.94 4.39
N LEU A 62 -4.78 13.13 4.97
CA LEU A 62 -5.65 14.28 4.76
C LEU A 62 -5.62 14.79 3.32
N LEU A 63 -4.50 14.66 2.59
CA LEU A 63 -4.44 14.97 1.16
C LEU A 63 -5.27 13.96 0.34
N VAL A 64 -5.24 12.67 0.68
CA VAL A 64 -6.11 11.66 0.06
C VAL A 64 -7.58 12.00 0.30
N MET A 65 -7.95 12.32 1.54
CA MET A 65 -9.31 12.70 1.91
C MET A 65 -9.76 14.00 1.22
N LEU A 66 -8.86 14.99 1.09
CA LEU A 66 -9.13 16.22 0.36
C LEU A 66 -9.48 15.91 -1.11
N GLY A 67 -8.72 15.02 -1.74
CA GLY A 67 -9.00 14.58 -3.11
C GLY A 67 -10.37 13.90 -3.23
N PHE A 68 -10.65 12.95 -2.34
CA PHE A 68 -11.92 12.23 -2.29
C PHE A 68 -13.12 13.13 -2.04
N PHE A 69 -13.03 14.05 -1.07
CA PHE A 69 -14.11 14.99 -0.78
C PHE A 69 -14.30 16.02 -1.89
N THR A 70 -13.23 16.41 -2.59
CA THR A 70 -13.35 17.27 -3.78
C THR A 70 -14.16 16.57 -4.86
N ILE A 71 -13.84 15.31 -5.18
CA ILE A 71 -14.59 14.52 -6.15
C ILE A 71 -16.02 14.27 -5.67
N SER A 72 -16.21 13.90 -4.40
CA SER A 72 -17.53 13.64 -3.84
C SER A 72 -18.42 14.89 -3.81
N TYR A 73 -17.85 16.08 -3.62
CA TYR A 73 -18.59 17.34 -3.71
C TYR A 73 -19.04 17.64 -5.14
N LEU A 74 -18.21 17.32 -6.14
CA LEU A 74 -18.49 17.57 -7.54
C LEU A 74 -19.38 16.49 -8.19
N ASP A 75 -19.26 15.25 -7.73
CA ASP A 75 -19.83 14.05 -8.37
C ASP A 75 -20.17 12.98 -7.32
N TYR A 76 -21.08 13.31 -6.39
CA TYR A 76 -21.44 12.44 -5.26
C TYR A 76 -22.08 11.10 -5.67
N ASP A 77 -22.70 11.04 -6.86
CA ASP A 77 -23.34 9.85 -7.41
C ASP A 77 -22.54 9.20 -8.54
N LEU A 78 -21.31 9.67 -8.83
CA LEU A 78 -20.44 9.16 -9.90
C LEU A 78 -21.08 9.25 -11.30
N SER A 79 -22.03 10.16 -11.51
CA SER A 79 -22.79 10.25 -12.77
C SER A 79 -22.21 11.29 -13.74
N VAL A 80 -21.45 12.26 -13.26
CA VAL A 80 -21.10 13.47 -14.01
C VAL A 80 -20.25 13.18 -15.26
N ASN A 81 -19.34 12.20 -15.17
CA ASN A 81 -18.51 11.74 -16.29
C ASN A 81 -19.15 10.61 -17.12
N THR A 82 -20.43 10.30 -16.93
CA THR A 82 -21.10 9.20 -17.65
C THR A 82 -21.20 9.44 -19.15
N TYR A 83 -21.73 10.60 -19.54
CA TYR A 83 -22.04 10.92 -20.92
C TYR A 83 -20.99 11.82 -21.55
N TYR A 84 -20.94 11.81 -22.89
CA TYR A 84 -20.17 12.76 -23.66
C TYR A 84 -20.99 13.23 -24.89
N PRO A 85 -21.09 14.56 -25.14
CA PRO A 85 -20.66 15.67 -24.28
C PRO A 85 -21.52 15.78 -23.01
N SER A 86 -20.88 15.92 -21.85
CA SER A 86 -21.55 16.25 -20.58
C SER A 86 -21.30 17.72 -20.26
N PRO A 87 -22.35 18.56 -20.15
CA PRO A 87 -22.19 19.98 -19.83
C PRO A 87 -21.73 20.21 -18.38
N VAL A 88 -21.73 19.16 -17.56
CA VAL A 88 -21.41 19.22 -16.12
C VAL A 88 -20.17 18.41 -15.76
N ALA A 89 -19.42 17.86 -16.74
CA ALA A 89 -18.25 17.01 -16.53
C ALA A 89 -17.24 17.59 -15.52
N ILE A 90 -16.54 16.71 -14.80
CA ILE A 90 -15.51 17.15 -13.84
C ILE A 90 -14.43 17.93 -14.61
N PRO A 91 -14.14 19.20 -14.24
CA PRO A 91 -13.17 20.02 -14.95
C PRO A 91 -11.79 19.37 -14.97
N GLY A 92 -11.12 19.38 -16.13
CA GLY A 92 -9.85 18.67 -16.34
C GLY A 92 -8.78 18.96 -15.28
N TRP A 93 -8.63 20.23 -14.86
CA TRP A 93 -7.66 20.65 -13.85
C TRP A 93 -7.86 19.99 -12.48
N ILE A 94 -9.07 19.50 -12.18
CA ILE A 94 -9.32 18.71 -10.96
C ILE A 94 -8.48 17.43 -10.99
N TRP A 95 -8.36 16.75 -12.13
CA TRP A 95 -7.53 15.55 -12.23
C TRP A 95 -6.04 15.84 -12.03
N LEU A 96 -5.55 16.98 -12.50
CA LEU A 96 -4.19 17.43 -12.19
C LEU A 96 -4.01 17.68 -10.68
N PHE A 97 -5.01 18.33 -10.06
CA PHE A 97 -5.02 18.55 -8.61
C PHE A 97 -5.01 17.23 -7.83
N ILE A 98 -5.88 16.28 -8.17
CA ILE A 98 -5.91 14.94 -7.56
C ILE A 98 -4.59 14.21 -7.76
N SER A 99 -4.00 14.27 -8.96
CA SER A 99 -2.68 13.66 -9.25
C SER A 99 -1.59 14.18 -8.29
N ILE A 100 -1.52 15.49 -8.11
CA ILE A 100 -0.55 16.13 -7.20
C ILE A 100 -0.83 15.71 -5.75
N LEU A 101 -2.09 15.71 -5.32
CA LEU A 101 -2.45 15.28 -3.97
C LEU A 101 -2.06 13.82 -3.71
N THR A 102 -2.36 12.91 -4.63
CA THR A 102 -2.00 11.48 -4.52
C THR A 102 -0.48 11.29 -4.47
N PHE A 103 0.27 11.99 -5.33
CA PHE A 103 1.73 11.91 -5.32
C PHE A 103 2.33 12.44 -4.01
N LEU A 104 1.84 13.58 -3.53
CA LEU A 104 2.29 14.16 -2.25
C LEU A 104 1.90 13.27 -1.08
N ALA A 105 0.69 12.69 -1.07
CA ALA A 105 0.24 11.76 -0.04
C ALA A 105 1.18 10.56 0.05
N HIS A 106 1.44 9.88 -1.07
CA HIS A 106 2.35 8.75 -1.12
C HIS A 106 3.80 9.13 -0.75
N THR A 107 4.22 10.36 -1.06
CA THR A 107 5.55 10.85 -0.67
C THR A 107 5.67 11.07 0.84
N LEU A 108 4.63 11.64 1.47
CA LEU A 108 4.60 11.87 2.92
C LEU A 108 4.56 10.54 3.68
N ASP A 109 3.72 9.61 3.20
CA ASP A 109 3.65 8.22 3.63
C ASP A 109 5.03 7.55 3.59
N GLY A 110 5.64 7.41 2.40
CA GLY A 110 6.94 6.73 2.27
C GLY A 110 8.14 7.41 2.98
N THR A 111 7.99 8.65 3.44
CA THR A 111 9.02 9.36 4.21
C THR A 111 8.83 9.32 5.72
N ASP A 112 7.68 8.88 6.23
CA ASP A 112 7.38 8.94 7.66
C ASP A 112 8.24 7.98 8.50
N GLY A 113 8.45 6.75 8.05
CA GLY A 113 9.27 5.75 8.72
C GLY A 113 10.75 6.09 8.60
N LYS A 114 11.15 6.76 7.52
CA LYS A 114 12.50 7.33 7.37
C LYS A 114 12.71 8.46 8.36
N GLN A 115 11.70 9.32 8.56
CA GLN A 115 11.74 10.36 9.58
C GLN A 115 11.77 9.76 10.99
N ALA A 116 10.94 8.75 11.27
CA ALA A 116 10.90 8.06 12.56
C ALA A 116 12.26 7.46 12.96
N ARG A 117 12.97 6.88 11.98
CA ARG A 117 14.34 6.38 12.19
C ARG A 117 15.33 7.51 12.48
N ARG A 118 15.21 8.66 11.82
CA ARG A 118 16.08 9.84 12.05
C ARG A 118 15.84 10.48 13.41
N THR A 119 14.61 10.49 13.90
CA THR A 119 14.23 11.09 15.18
C THR A 119 14.27 10.12 16.36
N GLY A 120 14.59 8.83 16.12
CA GLY A 120 14.60 7.80 17.15
C GLY A 120 13.22 7.49 17.71
N SER A 121 12.16 7.74 16.94
CA SER A 121 10.76 7.59 17.34
C SER A 121 10.05 6.46 16.60
N SER A 122 10.78 5.46 16.13
CA SER A 122 10.21 4.22 15.58
C SER A 122 9.56 3.40 16.70
N GLY A 123 8.31 2.96 16.48
CA GLY A 123 7.59 2.16 17.47
C GLY A 123 6.31 1.54 16.91
N PRO A 124 5.71 0.59 17.65
CA PRO A 124 4.55 -0.18 17.20
C PRO A 124 3.30 0.70 16.99
N THR A 125 3.17 1.79 17.75
CA THR A 125 2.04 2.72 17.64
C THR A 125 2.13 3.60 16.40
N GLY A 126 3.34 4.03 16.01
CA GLY A 126 3.57 4.76 14.77
C GLY A 126 3.24 3.89 13.56
N GLU A 127 3.72 2.65 13.58
CA GLU A 127 3.42 1.68 12.51
C GLU A 127 1.93 1.32 12.41
N LEU A 128 1.25 1.14 13.56
CA LEU A 128 -0.20 0.91 13.56
C LEU A 128 -0.95 2.11 12.99
N PHE A 129 -0.50 3.33 13.28
CA PHE A 129 -1.11 4.55 12.77
C PHE A 129 -0.94 4.66 11.26
N ASP A 130 0.29 4.43 10.77
CA ASP A 130 0.67 4.41 9.37
C ASP A 130 -0.16 3.43 8.54
N HIS A 131 0.02 2.13 8.78
CA HIS A 131 -0.70 1.11 8.01
C HIS A 131 -2.21 1.14 8.25
N GLY A 132 -2.65 1.64 9.40
CA GLY A 132 -4.05 1.89 9.69
C GLY A 132 -4.65 2.91 8.72
N LEU A 133 -3.98 4.04 8.52
CA LEU A 133 -4.42 5.06 7.56
C LEU A 133 -4.26 4.62 6.11
N ASP A 134 -3.26 3.81 5.77
CA ASP A 134 -3.15 3.18 4.44
C ASP A 134 -4.36 2.31 4.12
N SER A 135 -4.74 1.44 5.07
CA SER A 135 -5.89 0.54 4.91
C SER A 135 -7.22 1.28 4.77
N TRP A 136 -7.33 2.49 5.32
CA TRP A 136 -8.48 3.37 5.15
C TRP A 136 -8.43 4.14 3.83
N SER A 137 -7.24 4.50 3.35
CA SER A 137 -7.04 5.28 2.12
C SER A 137 -7.40 4.52 0.85
N THR A 138 -7.42 3.19 0.89
CA THR A 138 -7.86 2.34 -0.23
C THR A 138 -9.27 2.68 -0.72
N VAL A 139 -10.19 3.03 0.19
CA VAL A 139 -11.58 3.38 -0.11
C VAL A 139 -11.67 4.69 -0.91
N PRO A 140 -11.15 5.84 -0.42
CA PRO A 140 -11.14 7.07 -1.17
C PRO A 140 -10.37 6.95 -2.50
N PHE A 141 -9.25 6.23 -2.55
CA PHE A 141 -8.52 5.99 -3.80
C PHE A 141 -9.38 5.24 -4.83
N THR A 142 -10.01 4.14 -4.42
CA THR A 142 -10.81 3.30 -5.32
C THR A 142 -12.03 4.07 -5.83
N ILE A 143 -12.73 4.81 -4.98
CA ILE A 143 -13.89 5.61 -5.44
C ILE A 143 -13.43 6.72 -6.39
N THR A 144 -12.34 7.42 -6.06
CA THR A 144 -11.83 8.56 -6.85
C THR A 144 -11.29 8.13 -8.21
N ILE A 145 -10.66 6.95 -8.33
CA ILE A 145 -10.21 6.46 -9.65
C ILE A 145 -11.39 6.04 -10.53
N PHE A 146 -12.42 5.41 -9.94
CA PHE A 146 -13.58 4.96 -10.71
C PHE A 146 -14.54 6.09 -11.11
N SER A 147 -14.49 7.25 -10.44
CA SER A 147 -15.26 8.43 -10.88
C SER A 147 -14.83 8.97 -12.25
N VAL A 148 -13.62 8.62 -12.73
CA VAL A 148 -13.18 8.95 -14.11
C VAL A 148 -14.11 8.32 -15.14
N PHE A 149 -14.62 7.11 -14.89
CA PHE A 149 -15.44 6.38 -15.85
C PHE A 149 -16.92 6.79 -15.81
N GLY A 150 -17.39 7.31 -14.66
CA GLY A 150 -18.79 7.65 -14.42
C GLY A 150 -19.66 6.40 -14.18
N GLN A 151 -20.87 6.37 -14.74
CA GLN A 151 -21.73 5.19 -14.79
C GLN A 151 -21.99 4.74 -16.24
N GLY A 152 -22.81 3.71 -16.42
CA GLY A 152 -23.29 3.26 -17.73
C GLY A 152 -22.32 2.33 -18.47
N GLU A 153 -22.44 2.31 -19.80
CA GLU A 153 -21.81 1.33 -20.68
C GLU A 153 -20.28 1.26 -20.58
N PHE A 154 -19.63 2.42 -20.49
CA PHE A 154 -18.16 2.52 -20.41
C PHE A 154 -17.65 2.64 -18.97
N SER A 155 -18.41 2.10 -18.01
CA SER A 155 -18.04 2.07 -16.59
C SER A 155 -18.34 0.70 -15.97
N VAL A 156 -18.03 0.55 -14.69
CA VAL A 156 -18.38 -0.61 -13.88
C VAL A 156 -19.64 -0.32 -13.05
N PRO A 157 -20.59 -1.27 -12.95
CA PRO A 157 -21.71 -1.16 -12.03
C PRO A 157 -21.26 -0.95 -10.58
N LEU A 158 -22.05 -0.21 -9.79
CA LEU A 158 -21.72 0.08 -8.38
C LEU A 158 -21.52 -1.18 -7.52
N VAL A 159 -22.26 -2.27 -7.81
CA VAL A 159 -22.06 -3.56 -7.13
C VAL A 159 -20.67 -4.15 -7.42
N ARG A 160 -20.16 -3.97 -8.64
CA ARG A 160 -18.81 -4.39 -9.01
C ARG A 160 -17.75 -3.50 -8.39
N LEU A 161 -17.99 -2.19 -8.30
CA LEU A 161 -17.14 -1.28 -7.53
C LEU A 161 -17.02 -1.71 -6.06
N LEU A 162 -18.13 -2.15 -5.44
CA LEU A 162 -18.10 -2.71 -4.09
C LEU A 162 -17.23 -3.98 -4.01
N TYR A 163 -17.28 -4.87 -5.01
CA TYR A 163 -16.41 -6.05 -5.05
C TYR A 163 -14.93 -5.68 -5.19
N ILE A 164 -14.59 -4.66 -5.97
CA ILE A 164 -13.23 -4.13 -6.06
C ILE A 164 -12.77 -3.62 -4.69
N LEU A 165 -13.57 -2.79 -4.02
CA LEU A 165 -13.28 -2.31 -2.66
C LEU A 165 -13.04 -3.47 -1.69
N ILE A 166 -13.93 -4.46 -1.67
CA ILE A 166 -13.79 -5.64 -0.81
C ILE A 166 -12.49 -6.38 -1.12
N SER A 167 -12.16 -6.57 -2.40
CA SER A 167 -10.93 -7.28 -2.81
C SER A 167 -9.66 -6.58 -2.32
N VAL A 168 -9.60 -5.24 -2.42
CA VAL A 168 -8.46 -4.44 -1.95
C VAL A 168 -8.36 -4.53 -0.43
N GLN A 169 -9.49 -4.42 0.29
CA GLN A 169 -9.49 -4.57 1.76
C GLN A 169 -9.06 -5.96 2.22
N VAL A 170 -9.47 -7.01 1.51
CA VAL A 170 -9.04 -8.38 1.82
C VAL A 170 -7.52 -8.52 1.69
N VAL A 171 -6.90 -7.91 0.68
CA VAL A 171 -5.43 -7.90 0.54
C VAL A 171 -4.76 -7.20 1.74
N PHE A 172 -5.26 -6.03 2.15
CA PHE A 172 -4.74 -5.32 3.33
C PHE A 172 -4.88 -6.16 4.61
N ILE A 173 -6.02 -6.83 4.81
CA ILE A 173 -6.24 -7.69 5.97
C ILE A 173 -5.29 -8.90 5.93
N VAL A 174 -5.15 -9.55 4.78
CA VAL A 174 -4.34 -10.77 4.65
C VAL A 174 -2.85 -10.49 4.80
N THR A 175 -2.35 -9.35 4.33
CA THR A 175 -0.94 -8.95 4.54
C THR A 175 -0.63 -8.67 6.02
N HIS A 176 -1.57 -8.07 6.75
CA HIS A 176 -1.45 -7.91 8.20
C HIS A 176 -1.58 -9.23 8.95
N TRP A 177 -2.43 -10.13 8.46
CA TRP A 177 -2.54 -11.48 8.98
C TRP A 177 -1.26 -12.27 8.73
N GLU A 178 -0.66 -12.15 7.55
CA GLU A 178 0.67 -12.70 7.25
C GLU A 178 1.69 -12.21 8.27
N LYS A 179 1.82 -10.89 8.46
CA LYS A 179 2.71 -10.33 9.48
C LYS A 179 2.44 -10.89 10.88
N TYR A 180 1.17 -11.00 11.26
CA TYR A 180 0.79 -11.56 12.56
C TYR A 180 1.28 -13.01 12.74
N ASN A 181 1.23 -13.81 11.67
CA ASN A 181 1.67 -15.21 11.72
C ASN A 181 3.18 -15.38 11.53
N THR A 182 3.85 -14.52 10.74
CA THR A 182 5.27 -14.69 10.37
C THR A 182 6.23 -13.78 11.12
N GLY A 183 5.73 -12.77 11.83
CA GLY A 183 6.51 -11.77 12.55
C GLY A 183 7.15 -10.69 11.67
N ILE A 184 6.97 -10.73 10.34
CA ILE A 184 7.56 -9.79 9.39
C ILE A 184 6.50 -9.29 8.42
N LEU A 185 6.48 -7.98 8.16
CA LEU A 185 5.61 -7.41 7.14
C LEU A 185 6.30 -7.46 5.77
N PHE A 186 5.66 -8.13 4.80
CA PHE A 186 6.08 -8.06 3.41
C PHE A 186 5.32 -6.95 2.69
N LEU A 187 6.06 -5.97 2.20
CA LEU A 187 5.49 -4.90 1.40
C LEU A 187 5.19 -5.43 0.00
N SER A 188 3.92 -5.38 -0.39
CA SER A 188 3.49 -5.80 -1.72
C SER A 188 4.08 -4.87 -2.76
N TRP A 189 4.63 -5.44 -3.84
CA TRP A 189 5.07 -4.66 -5.00
C TRP A 189 3.92 -3.83 -5.59
N GLY A 190 2.70 -4.32 -5.43
CA GLY A 190 1.50 -3.64 -5.88
C GLY A 190 1.25 -2.32 -5.15
N TYR A 191 1.75 -2.12 -3.92
CA TYR A 191 1.48 -0.90 -3.15
C TYR A 191 2.06 0.34 -3.84
N ASP A 192 3.39 0.48 -3.88
CA ASP A 192 4.05 1.60 -4.57
C ASP A 192 3.61 1.73 -6.03
N ALA A 193 3.54 0.60 -6.75
CA ALA A 193 3.15 0.60 -8.16
C ALA A 193 1.72 1.16 -8.35
N SER A 194 0.79 0.83 -7.44
CA SER A 194 -0.57 1.37 -7.47
C SER A 194 -0.60 2.86 -7.14
N GLN A 195 0.20 3.34 -6.19
CA GLN A 195 0.23 4.76 -5.82
C GLN A 195 0.77 5.65 -6.95
N PHE A 196 1.91 5.27 -7.54
CA PHE A 196 2.42 5.95 -8.75
C PHE A 196 1.47 5.78 -9.94
N GLY A 197 0.86 4.60 -10.09
CA GLY A 197 -0.13 4.31 -11.12
C GLY A 197 -1.36 5.20 -11.03
N LEU A 198 -1.90 5.42 -9.83
CA LEU A 198 -3.02 6.31 -9.57
C LEU A 198 -2.66 7.76 -9.89
N ALA A 199 -1.56 8.27 -9.33
CA ALA A 199 -1.08 9.62 -9.61
C ALA A 199 -0.86 9.84 -11.12
N GLY A 200 -0.24 8.87 -11.79
CA GLY A 200 0.00 8.89 -13.22
C GLY A 200 -1.28 8.81 -14.05
N PHE A 201 -2.27 8.02 -13.64
CA PHE A 201 -3.55 7.92 -14.33
C PHE A 201 -4.34 9.23 -14.23
N TYR A 202 -4.38 9.88 -13.06
CA TYR A 202 -5.00 11.20 -12.93
C TYR A 202 -4.30 12.26 -13.78
N LEU A 203 -2.95 12.22 -13.85
CA LEU A 203 -2.18 13.10 -14.73
C LEU A 203 -2.50 12.84 -16.20
N LEU A 204 -2.62 11.57 -16.59
CA LEU A 204 -3.03 11.18 -17.94
C LEU A 204 -4.43 11.73 -18.25
N THR A 205 -5.40 11.52 -17.35
CA THR A 205 -6.77 12.03 -17.48
C THR A 205 -6.82 13.56 -17.63
N TYR A 206 -5.92 14.31 -16.99
CA TYR A 206 -5.80 15.75 -17.23
C TYR A 206 -5.45 16.08 -18.68
N TYR A 207 -4.54 15.32 -19.31
CA TYR A 207 -4.08 15.59 -20.68
C TYR A 207 -5.01 15.04 -21.76
N VAL A 208 -5.57 13.83 -21.56
CA VAL A 208 -6.37 13.14 -22.60
C VAL A 208 -7.88 13.24 -22.36
N GLU A 209 -8.28 13.84 -21.23
CA GLU A 209 -9.66 13.89 -20.73
C GLU A 209 -10.28 12.51 -20.43
N TYR A 210 -11.35 12.49 -19.64
CA TYR A 210 -12.02 11.26 -19.22
C TYR A 210 -12.65 10.46 -20.38
N GLN A 211 -12.97 11.13 -21.48
CA GLN A 211 -13.64 10.54 -22.64
C GLN A 211 -12.74 9.56 -23.38
N SER A 212 -11.42 9.78 -23.34
CA SER A 212 -10.43 8.91 -23.99
C SER A 212 -10.46 7.48 -23.43
N PHE A 213 -11.10 7.27 -22.29
CA PHE A 213 -11.28 5.95 -21.66
C PHE A 213 -12.63 5.28 -21.99
N LYS A 214 -13.48 5.92 -22.83
CA LYS A 214 -14.79 5.39 -23.25
C LYS A 214 -14.70 4.66 -24.58
N PHE A 215 -14.07 3.49 -24.57
CA PHE A 215 -13.93 2.65 -25.76
C PHE A 215 -14.01 1.15 -25.43
N TYR A 216 -14.32 0.34 -26.45
CA TYR A 216 -14.20 -1.11 -26.39
C TYR A 216 -12.79 -1.54 -26.77
N VAL A 217 -12.22 -2.43 -25.97
CA VAL A 217 -10.94 -3.08 -26.24
C VAL A 217 -11.15 -4.28 -27.15
N PHE A 218 -12.14 -5.12 -26.84
CA PHE A 218 -12.51 -6.32 -27.61
C PHE A 218 -14.01 -6.57 -27.54
N ASP A 219 -14.70 -6.65 -28.67
CA ASP A 219 -16.15 -6.88 -28.76
C ASP A 219 -16.95 -6.02 -27.76
N SER A 220 -17.45 -6.62 -26.66
CA SER A 220 -18.22 -5.97 -25.59
C SER A 220 -17.41 -5.60 -24.34
N VAL A 221 -16.10 -5.85 -24.34
CA VAL A 221 -15.19 -5.55 -23.23
C VAL A 221 -14.69 -4.12 -23.35
N THR A 222 -15.16 -3.24 -22.48
CA THR A 222 -14.72 -1.84 -22.38
C THR A 222 -13.38 -1.71 -21.66
N PHE A 223 -12.72 -0.57 -21.84
CA PHE A 223 -11.50 -0.25 -21.09
C PHE A 223 -11.71 -0.29 -19.58
N ALA A 224 -12.87 0.17 -19.08
CA ALA A 224 -13.24 0.08 -17.66
C ALA A 224 -13.26 -1.38 -17.14
N HIS A 225 -13.72 -2.34 -17.95
CA HIS A 225 -13.66 -3.77 -17.60
C HIS A 225 -12.23 -4.30 -17.52
N CYS A 226 -11.36 -3.89 -18.45
CA CYS A 226 -9.93 -4.24 -18.38
C CYS A 226 -9.26 -3.61 -17.15
N PHE A 227 -9.64 -2.38 -16.82
CA PHE A 227 -9.14 -1.65 -15.66
C PHE A 227 -9.52 -2.36 -14.35
N GLU A 228 -10.79 -2.74 -14.18
CA GLU A 228 -11.26 -3.56 -13.05
C GLU A 228 -10.55 -4.92 -13.00
N ALA A 229 -10.41 -5.61 -14.13
CA ALA A 229 -9.69 -6.89 -14.17
C ALA A 229 -8.25 -6.74 -13.67
N GLY A 230 -7.59 -5.62 -13.99
CA GLY A 230 -6.27 -5.27 -13.46
C GLY A 230 -6.22 -5.23 -11.93
N PHE A 231 -7.21 -4.59 -11.29
CA PHE A 231 -7.31 -4.58 -9.82
C PHE A 231 -7.39 -5.99 -9.25
N TYR A 232 -8.25 -6.86 -9.79
CA TYR A 232 -8.37 -8.23 -9.32
C TYR A 232 -7.10 -9.06 -9.54
N VAL A 233 -6.40 -8.87 -10.66
CA VAL A 233 -5.13 -9.58 -10.91
C VAL A 233 -4.07 -9.19 -9.88
N VAL A 234 -3.90 -7.90 -9.60
CA VAL A 234 -2.95 -7.42 -8.58
C VAL A 234 -3.33 -7.93 -7.19
N CYS A 235 -4.63 -7.92 -6.85
CA CYS A 235 -5.12 -8.44 -5.58
C CYS A 235 -4.88 -9.94 -5.45
N ALA A 236 -5.26 -10.73 -6.47
CA ALA A 236 -5.08 -12.17 -6.48
C ALA A 236 -3.59 -12.55 -6.36
N PHE A 237 -2.71 -11.87 -7.09
CA PHE A 237 -1.27 -12.08 -6.98
C PHE A 237 -0.76 -11.80 -5.57
N SER A 238 -1.16 -10.68 -4.96
CA SER A 238 -0.79 -10.33 -3.59
C SER A 238 -1.26 -11.36 -2.56
N LEU A 239 -2.49 -11.90 -2.72
CA LEU A 239 -3.02 -12.95 -1.86
C LEU A 239 -2.26 -14.27 -2.02
N ILE A 240 -1.94 -14.68 -3.25
CA ILE A 240 -1.16 -15.89 -3.52
C ILE A 240 0.21 -15.80 -2.85
N VAL A 241 0.88 -14.64 -2.97
CA VAL A 241 2.18 -14.41 -2.33
C VAL A 241 2.07 -14.49 -0.81
N SER A 242 1.07 -13.83 -0.22
CA SER A 242 0.86 -13.84 1.24
C SER A 242 0.61 -15.26 1.77
N ILE A 243 -0.25 -16.03 1.09
CA ILE A 243 -0.54 -17.43 1.45
C ILE A 243 0.70 -18.29 1.31
N TYR A 244 1.48 -18.11 0.23
CA TYR A 244 2.73 -18.83 0.02
C TYR A 244 3.75 -18.55 1.12
N ASN A 245 3.91 -17.28 1.52
CA ASN A 245 4.83 -16.88 2.58
C ASN A 245 4.45 -17.51 3.93
N ILE A 246 3.16 -17.51 4.28
CA ILE A 246 2.65 -18.20 5.47
C ILE A 246 2.93 -19.71 5.37
N TYR A 247 2.65 -20.33 4.22
CA TYR A 247 2.89 -21.75 4.01
C TYR A 247 4.37 -22.12 4.18
N VAL A 248 5.28 -21.35 3.58
CA VAL A 248 6.73 -21.57 3.70
C VAL A 248 7.17 -21.45 5.15
N SER A 249 6.75 -20.39 5.84
CA SER A 249 7.11 -20.15 7.25
C SER A 249 6.73 -21.31 8.18
N TYR A 250 5.52 -21.87 8.02
CA TYR A 250 5.00 -22.90 8.92
C TYR A 250 5.35 -24.33 8.50
N PHE A 251 5.29 -24.64 7.20
CA PHE A 251 5.36 -26.03 6.73
C PHE A 251 6.71 -26.39 6.12
N VAL A 252 7.42 -25.42 5.54
CA VAL A 252 8.73 -25.66 4.91
C VAL A 252 9.85 -25.38 5.91
N ASP A 253 9.91 -24.16 6.44
CA ASP A 253 10.94 -23.73 7.37
C ASP A 253 10.66 -24.20 8.81
N LYS A 254 9.39 -24.46 9.15
CA LYS A 254 8.93 -24.96 10.48
C LYS A 254 9.36 -24.07 11.65
N THR A 255 9.62 -22.80 11.37
CA THR A 255 10.04 -21.80 12.34
C THR A 255 8.84 -21.01 12.87
N GLY A 256 7.74 -20.96 12.11
CA GLY A 256 6.63 -20.03 12.35
C GLY A 256 7.07 -18.57 12.23
N LEU A 257 8.26 -18.34 11.66
CA LEU A 257 8.88 -17.05 11.40
C LEU A 257 9.47 -17.13 10.01
N GLN A 258 9.30 -16.09 9.20
CA GLN A 258 9.89 -16.14 7.88
C GLN A 258 11.40 -15.91 7.98
N VAL A 259 12.16 -16.92 7.59
CA VAL A 259 13.61 -16.86 7.53
C VAL A 259 13.98 -16.35 6.14
N VAL A 260 14.60 -15.17 6.03
CA VAL A 260 15.05 -14.66 4.73
C VAL A 260 16.22 -15.49 4.24
N LYS A 261 15.93 -16.58 3.54
CA LYS A 261 16.93 -17.32 2.77
C LYS A 261 17.07 -16.60 1.43
N LEU A 262 18.29 -16.15 1.09
CA LEU A 262 18.62 -15.52 -0.20
C LEU A 262 18.13 -16.32 -1.41
N SER A 263 17.95 -17.65 -1.28
CA SER A 263 17.38 -18.52 -2.32
C SER A 263 15.90 -18.27 -2.61
N ASN A 264 15.13 -17.72 -1.67
CA ASN A 264 13.68 -17.53 -1.81
C ASN A 264 13.32 -16.17 -2.42
N VAL A 265 14.23 -15.19 -2.37
CA VAL A 265 14.11 -13.90 -3.11
C VAL A 265 14.05 -14.13 -4.62
N PHE A 266 14.62 -15.24 -5.11
CA PHE A 266 14.57 -15.62 -6.53
C PHE A 266 13.20 -16.12 -7.00
N PHE A 267 12.30 -16.56 -6.11
CA PHE A 267 10.97 -17.04 -6.50
C PHE A 267 9.95 -15.90 -6.69
N LEU A 268 10.18 -14.74 -6.05
CA LEU A 268 9.40 -13.52 -6.27
C LEU A 268 9.76 -12.81 -7.59
N ASN A 269 10.86 -13.23 -8.23
CA ASN A 269 11.22 -12.79 -9.57
C ASN A 269 10.55 -13.69 -10.62
N PHE A 270 9.37 -13.27 -11.10
CA PHE A 270 8.76 -13.64 -12.39
C PHE A 270 9.30 -14.93 -13.03
N GLY A 271 8.94 -16.14 -12.56
CA GLY A 271 9.02 -17.42 -13.30
C GLY A 271 10.27 -17.77 -14.15
N PHE A 272 11.36 -17.02 -14.08
CA PHE A 272 12.51 -17.09 -14.97
C PHE A 272 13.75 -17.02 -14.10
N ARG A 273 14.42 -18.17 -13.99
CA ARG A 273 15.80 -18.24 -13.50
C ARG A 273 16.68 -17.37 -14.40
N CYS A 274 16.90 -16.11 -14.03
CA CYS A 274 18.00 -15.33 -14.57
C CYS A 274 18.99 -15.02 -13.45
N ARG A 275 20.18 -15.62 -13.56
CA ARG A 275 21.26 -15.54 -12.58
C ARG A 275 22.06 -14.27 -12.84
N ILE A 276 21.68 -13.15 -12.23
CA ILE A 276 22.51 -11.93 -12.25
C ILE A 276 23.47 -11.98 -11.05
N SER A 277 24.74 -12.29 -11.31
CA SER A 277 25.78 -12.59 -10.34
C SER A 277 26.53 -11.35 -9.81
N LEU A 278 25.85 -10.28 -9.42
CA LEU A 278 26.52 -9.00 -9.06
C LEU A 278 26.32 -8.49 -7.62
N PHE A 279 25.67 -9.24 -6.72
CA PHE A 279 25.40 -8.75 -5.35
C PHE A 279 25.78 -9.79 -4.29
N ASP A 280 26.97 -9.69 -3.69
CA ASP A 280 27.40 -10.65 -2.64
C ASP A 280 28.03 -10.05 -1.37
N SER A 281 28.34 -8.75 -1.29
CA SER A 281 29.00 -8.19 -0.10
C SER A 281 28.09 -7.36 0.82
N ASN A 282 27.32 -6.40 0.30
CA ASN A 282 26.55 -5.49 1.15
C ASN A 282 25.24 -6.09 1.70
N VAL A 283 24.62 -6.99 0.93
CA VAL A 283 23.40 -7.71 1.31
C VAL A 283 23.71 -8.66 2.48
N ARG A 284 24.82 -9.40 2.39
CA ARG A 284 25.21 -10.42 3.37
C ARG A 284 25.37 -9.88 4.80
N ASN A 285 25.92 -8.67 4.97
CA ASN A 285 26.11 -8.05 6.29
C ASN A 285 24.81 -7.60 6.98
N VAL A 286 23.78 -7.21 6.21
CA VAL A 286 22.49 -6.79 6.80
C VAL A 286 21.71 -8.00 7.31
N TYR A 287 21.72 -9.11 6.57
CA TYR A 287 20.97 -10.32 6.94
C TYR A 287 21.62 -11.14 8.06
N GLN A 288 22.95 -11.11 8.20
CA GLN A 288 23.64 -11.80 9.30
C GLN A 288 23.25 -11.20 10.66
N ASN A 289 23.18 -9.87 10.76
CA ASN A 289 22.83 -9.18 11.99
C ASN A 289 21.37 -9.43 12.44
N VAL A 290 20.43 -9.58 11.50
CA VAL A 290 19.03 -9.91 11.80
C VAL A 290 18.89 -11.36 12.29
N PHE A 291 19.68 -12.27 11.74
CA PHE A 291 19.65 -13.69 12.09
C PHE A 291 20.17 -13.94 13.52
N ASP A 292 21.24 -13.26 13.91
CA ASP A 292 21.84 -13.41 15.24
C ASP A 292 20.95 -12.80 16.35
N GLU A 293 20.25 -11.69 16.07
CA GLU A 293 19.34 -11.06 17.06
C GLU A 293 18.06 -11.88 17.31
N VAL A 294 17.47 -12.51 16.28
CA VAL A 294 16.21 -13.26 16.40
C VAL A 294 16.39 -14.59 17.15
N ILE A 295 17.58 -15.21 17.08
CA ILE A 295 17.87 -16.46 17.81
C ILE A 295 18.07 -16.20 19.31
N THR A 296 18.65 -15.05 19.68
CA THR A 296 18.83 -14.70 21.11
C THR A 296 17.52 -14.52 21.86
N ASP A 297 16.46 -14.01 21.22
CA ASP A 297 15.20 -13.65 21.89
C ASP A 297 14.30 -14.87 22.25
N LYS A 298 14.55 -16.06 21.67
CA LYS A 298 13.87 -17.29 22.09
C LYS A 298 14.62 -18.09 23.16
N SER A 299 15.90 -17.83 23.38
CA SER A 299 16.67 -18.48 24.44
C SER A 299 16.31 -17.97 25.85
N SER A 300 15.61 -16.84 25.92
CA SER A 300 15.08 -16.21 27.15
C SER A 300 13.62 -16.55 27.45
N ILE A 301 12.97 -17.39 26.63
CA ILE A 301 11.53 -17.76 26.75
C ILE A 301 11.35 -19.29 26.93
N LEU A 302 12.37 -19.98 27.47
CA LEU A 302 12.19 -21.32 28.06
C LEU A 302 12.15 -21.22 29.58
#